data_AF-A0A1Y1Z5W4-F1
#
_entry.id   AF-A0A1Y1Z5W4-F1
#
_cell.length_a   1.000
_cell.length_b   1.000
_cell.length_c   1.000
_cell.angle_alpha   90.00
_cell.angle_beta   90.00
_cell.angle_gamma   90.00
#
_symmetry.space_group_name_H-M   'P 1'
#
loop_
_entity.id
_entity.type
_entity.pdbx_description
1 polymer ?
#
loop_
_entity_poly.entity_id
_entity_poly.type
_entity_poly.pdbx_seq_one_letter_code
_entity_poly.pdbx_strand_id
1 'polypeptide(L)'
;MPDLQTTEIHVKPEKSKSPAQSQQLISAPNAGSAQIPEAKHYESPIRGSENLDLTRLVPYDESEIYQKVDQHIRKIQKEFEDLVEEMSGSMNEVFSLLALHLDNQMRGLNEGCAMALEEIRSSERKQGTVGLFGQRFNLTLDMLEEIREQLLSFINMLRTAYSQFFQDD
;
A
#
# COMPACT_ATOMS: atom_id res chain seq x y z
N MET A 1 -38.80 0.76 -14.33
CA MET A 1 -38.57 -0.55 -13.71
C MET A 1 -38.43 -1.56 -14.82
N PRO A 2 -37.18 -1.96 -15.08
CA PRO A 2 -36.88 -3.39 -15.07
C PRO A 2 -35.64 -3.73 -14.23
N ASP A 3 -35.60 -5.00 -13.85
CA ASP A 3 -34.75 -5.67 -12.88
C ASP A 3 -33.26 -5.79 -13.27
N LEU A 4 -32.39 -5.68 -12.26
CA LEU A 4 -30.98 -6.07 -12.33
C LEU A 4 -30.85 -7.56 -11.98
N GLN A 5 -30.50 -8.38 -12.99
CA GLN A 5 -29.99 -9.74 -12.77
C GLN A 5 -28.49 -9.66 -12.44
N THR A 6 -28.12 -10.18 -11.27
CA THR A 6 -26.72 -10.35 -10.83
C THR A 6 -26.18 -11.66 -11.40
N THR A 7 -25.17 -11.60 -12.27
CA THR A 7 -24.43 -12.78 -12.72
C THR A 7 -23.29 -13.07 -11.76
N GLU A 8 -23.47 -14.14 -10.99
CA GLU A 8 -22.53 -14.74 -10.05
C GLU A 8 -21.37 -15.39 -10.82
N ILE A 9 -20.13 -14.91 -10.63
CA ILE A 9 -18.93 -15.53 -11.20
C ILE A 9 -18.33 -16.46 -10.15
N HIS A 10 -18.68 -17.73 -10.26
CA HIS A 10 -18.13 -18.85 -9.51
C HIS A 10 -16.77 -19.27 -10.10
N VAL A 11 -15.68 -19.12 -9.34
CA VAL A 11 -14.35 -19.64 -9.73
C VAL A 11 -13.98 -20.83 -8.85
N LYS A 12 -13.94 -22.00 -9.49
CA LYS A 12 -13.48 -23.30 -8.99
C LYS A 12 -11.94 -23.35 -9.03
N PRO A 13 -11.22 -23.87 -8.02
CA PRO A 13 -9.78 -24.12 -8.15
C PRO A 13 -9.53 -25.55 -8.63
N GLU A 14 -8.87 -25.72 -9.77
CA GLU A 14 -8.25 -27.00 -10.15
C GLU A 14 -6.78 -26.84 -10.58
N LYS A 15 -5.92 -27.47 -9.77
CA LYS A 15 -4.65 -28.17 -10.04
C LYS A 15 -3.82 -27.76 -11.28
N SER A 16 -2.60 -27.33 -11.01
CA SER A 16 -1.41 -27.65 -11.82
C SER A 16 -0.15 -27.64 -10.93
N LYS A 17 0.44 -28.83 -10.73
CA LYS A 17 1.73 -29.30 -11.30
C LYS A 17 2.95 -28.49 -10.85
N SER A 18 3.72 -29.11 -9.96
CA SER A 18 5.15 -28.87 -9.72
C SER A 18 5.98 -28.82 -11.01
N PRO A 19 7.10 -28.10 -10.98
CA PRO A 19 8.36 -28.75 -11.33
C PRO A 19 9.49 -28.47 -10.33
N ALA A 20 10.37 -29.46 -10.23
CA ALA A 20 11.62 -29.41 -9.50
C ALA A 20 12.70 -28.61 -10.26
N GLN A 21 13.80 -28.36 -9.54
CA GLN A 21 15.15 -27.98 -9.98
C GLN A 21 15.48 -26.48 -10.10
N SER A 22 16.31 -26.00 -9.15
CA SER A 22 17.66 -25.52 -9.49
C SER A 22 18.52 -25.41 -8.22
N GLN A 23 19.56 -26.23 -8.17
CA GLN A 23 20.71 -26.08 -7.28
C GLN A 23 21.52 -24.87 -7.78
N GLN A 24 21.84 -23.93 -6.90
CA GLN A 24 22.94 -22.99 -7.11
C GLN A 24 23.92 -23.09 -5.96
N LEU A 25 25.07 -23.69 -6.29
CA LEU A 25 26.33 -23.62 -5.57
C LEU A 25 26.79 -22.15 -5.54
N ILE A 26 27.10 -21.65 -4.35
CA ILE A 26 27.92 -20.44 -4.20
C ILE A 26 29.19 -20.84 -3.47
N SER A 27 30.31 -20.72 -4.16
CA SER A 27 31.65 -21.05 -3.67
C SER A 27 32.35 -19.83 -3.06
N ALA A 28 32.81 -20.01 -1.82
CA ALA A 28 34.02 -19.49 -1.15
C ALA A 28 34.20 -17.96 -0.92
N PRO A 29 34.93 -17.56 0.15
CA PRO A 29 36.39 -17.52 0.02
C PRO A 29 37.18 -18.09 1.20
N ASN A 30 38.34 -18.61 0.81
CA ASN A 30 39.43 -19.15 1.60
C ASN A 30 40.08 -18.06 2.48
N ALA A 31 40.25 -18.31 3.78
CA ALA A 31 41.04 -17.48 4.67
C ALA A 31 41.95 -18.34 5.55
N GLY A 32 43.26 -18.15 5.35
CA GLY A 32 44.25 -18.29 6.43
C GLY A 32 44.81 -19.69 6.66
N SER A 33 45.90 -19.98 5.97
CA SER A 33 46.98 -20.91 6.33
C SER A 33 47.03 -21.31 7.81
N ALA A 34 46.68 -22.56 8.12
CA ALA A 34 47.10 -23.23 9.35
C ALA A 34 47.92 -24.46 8.95
N GLN A 35 49.17 -24.47 9.42
CA GLN A 35 50.17 -25.51 9.17
C GLN A 35 49.62 -26.90 9.49
N ILE A 36 49.80 -27.84 8.56
CA ILE A 36 49.64 -29.28 8.80
C ILE A 36 50.79 -29.71 9.69
N PRO A 37 50.58 -30.18 10.94
CA PRO A 37 51.61 -30.89 11.65
C PRO A 37 51.72 -32.29 11.03
N GLU A 38 52.94 -32.67 10.66
CA GLU A 38 53.29 -34.03 10.23
C GLU A 38 52.64 -35.09 11.12
N ALA A 39 52.04 -36.09 10.47
CA ALA A 39 51.52 -37.27 11.11
C ALA A 39 52.65 -38.01 11.86
N LYS A 40 52.78 -37.76 13.15
CA LYS A 40 53.45 -38.72 14.03
C LYS A 40 52.50 -39.89 14.21
N HIS A 41 52.91 -41.05 13.69
CA HIS A 41 52.34 -42.35 14.02
C HIS A 41 52.31 -42.49 15.55
N TYR A 42 51.13 -42.27 16.13
CA TYR A 42 50.81 -42.82 17.44
C TYR A 42 50.07 -44.12 17.16
N GLU A 43 50.78 -45.24 17.31
CA GLU A 43 50.11 -46.51 17.56
C GLU A 43 49.26 -46.32 18.83
N SER A 44 47.95 -46.23 18.65
CA SER A 44 47.00 -46.28 19.76
C SER A 44 46.72 -47.75 20.04
N PRO A 45 46.91 -48.24 21.28
CA PRO A 45 46.41 -49.55 21.66
C PRO A 45 44.89 -49.50 21.54
N ILE A 46 44.32 -50.36 20.69
CA ILE A 46 42.89 -50.63 20.69
C ILE A 46 42.54 -51.16 22.07
N ARG A 47 42.03 -50.30 22.96
CA ARG A 47 41.48 -50.72 24.25
C ARG A 47 40.41 -49.76 24.70
N GLY A 48 39.19 -50.27 24.72
CA GLY A 48 38.02 -49.60 25.26
C GLY A 48 37.11 -49.10 24.14
N SER A 49 36.18 -49.96 23.72
CA SER A 49 34.88 -49.47 23.30
C SER A 49 34.34 -48.61 24.45
N GLU A 50 34.50 -47.30 24.36
CA GLU A 50 33.52 -46.41 24.97
C GLU A 50 32.21 -46.77 24.29
N ASN A 51 31.45 -47.68 24.92
CA ASN A 51 30.07 -47.91 24.60
C ASN A 51 29.44 -46.53 24.59
N LEU A 52 29.10 -46.02 23.41
CA LEU A 52 28.13 -44.95 23.29
C LEU A 52 26.92 -45.49 24.06
N ASP A 53 26.70 -44.97 25.26
CA ASP A 53 25.59 -45.34 26.12
C ASP A 53 24.33 -44.80 25.44
N LEU A 54 23.86 -45.49 24.40
CA LEU A 54 22.68 -45.15 23.59
C LEU A 54 21.43 -45.00 24.49
N THR A 55 21.47 -45.56 25.70
CA THR A 55 20.48 -45.41 26.77
C THR A 55 20.37 -43.97 27.31
N ARG A 56 21.32 -43.08 26.99
CA ARG A 56 21.27 -41.64 27.29
C ARG A 56 20.78 -40.77 26.14
N LEU A 57 20.46 -41.36 24.98
CA LEU A 57 19.81 -40.62 23.90
C LEU A 57 18.39 -40.28 24.34
N VAL A 58 18.15 -38.99 24.60
CA VAL A 58 16.79 -38.47 24.76
C VAL A 58 16.06 -38.71 23.44
N PRO A 59 14.93 -39.41 23.43
CA PRO A 59 14.16 -39.60 22.21
C PRO A 59 13.74 -38.25 21.66
N TYR A 60 14.00 -38.05 20.37
CA TYR A 60 13.60 -36.85 19.64
C TYR A 60 12.10 -36.89 19.41
N ASP A 61 11.36 -35.98 20.05
CA ASP A 61 9.91 -35.87 19.86
C ASP A 61 9.58 -34.89 18.73
N GLU A 62 9.43 -35.44 17.53
CA GLU A 62 8.99 -34.70 16.35
C GLU A 62 7.62 -34.03 16.57
N SER A 63 6.74 -34.62 17.37
CA SER A 63 5.40 -34.10 17.63
C SER A 63 5.44 -32.75 18.34
N GLU A 64 6.39 -32.54 19.26
CA GLU A 64 6.56 -31.27 19.96
C GLU A 64 6.97 -30.14 19.01
N ILE A 65 7.79 -30.47 18.00
CA ILE A 65 8.23 -29.51 16.99
C ILE A 65 7.08 -29.12 16.08
N TYR A 66 6.30 -30.09 15.58
CA TYR A 66 5.11 -29.79 14.78
C TYR A 66 4.10 -28.94 15.57
N GLN A 67 3.90 -29.24 16.86
CA GLN A 67 3.02 -28.44 17.71
C GLN A 67 3.52 -27.00 17.87
N LYS A 68 4.83 -26.79 18.08
CA LYS A 68 5.42 -25.45 18.15
C LYS A 68 5.31 -24.71 16.82
N VAL A 69 5.54 -25.38 15.70
CA VAL A 69 5.39 -24.80 14.36
C VAL A 69 3.93 -24.38 14.14
N ASP A 70 2.96 -25.24 14.46
CA ASP A 70 1.54 -24.92 14.31
C ASP A 70 1.11 -23.75 15.22
N GLN A 71 1.62 -23.69 16.44
CA GLN A 71 1.37 -22.56 17.35
C GLN A 71 1.93 -21.26 16.77
N HIS A 72 3.15 -21.30 16.23
CA HIS A 72 3.76 -20.15 15.57
C HIS A 72 2.96 -19.71 14.32
N ILE A 73 2.53 -20.65 13.48
CA ILE A 73 1.73 -20.36 12.30
C ILE A 73 0.41 -19.68 12.71
N ARG A 74 -0.29 -20.22 13.71
CA ARG A 74 -1.54 -19.60 14.20
C ARG A 74 -1.32 -18.22 14.79
N LYS A 75 -0.21 -18.02 15.51
CA LYS A 75 0.14 -16.71 16.05
C LYS A 75 0.37 -15.69 14.93
N ILE A 76 1.14 -16.08 13.91
CA ILE A 76 1.38 -15.23 12.74
C ILE A 76 0.07 -14.91 12.02
N GLN A 77 -0.78 -15.93 11.78
CA GLN A 77 -2.08 -15.74 11.15
C GLN A 77 -2.93 -14.72 11.90
N LYS A 78 -3.00 -14.83 13.23
CA LYS A 78 -3.73 -13.87 14.05
C LYS A 78 -3.15 -12.45 13.95
N GLU A 79 -1.83 -12.30 14.05
CA GLU A 79 -1.18 -10.98 13.92
C GLU A 79 -1.44 -10.35 12.55
N PHE A 80 -1.50 -11.15 11.48
CA PHE A 80 -1.88 -10.68 10.15
C PHE A 80 -3.37 -10.28 10.06
N GLU A 81 -4.28 -11.06 10.66
CA GLU A 81 -5.70 -10.72 10.72
C GLU A 81 -5.94 -9.41 11.47
N ASP A 82 -5.33 -9.26 12.65
CA ASP A 82 -5.41 -8.04 13.46
C ASP A 82 -4.89 -6.81 12.67
N LEU A 83 -3.78 -6.97 11.94
CA LEU A 83 -3.23 -5.90 11.10
C LEU A 83 -4.16 -5.51 9.93
N VAL A 84 -4.81 -6.49 9.29
CA VAL A 84 -5.77 -6.24 8.21
C VAL A 84 -7.00 -5.49 8.73
N GLU A 85 -7.48 -5.84 9.93
CA GLU A 85 -8.58 -5.14 10.58
C GLU A 85 -8.22 -3.68 10.91
N GLU A 86 -7.03 -3.43 11.47
CA GLU A 86 -6.53 -2.09 11.75
C GLU A 86 -6.36 -1.25 10.46
N MET A 87 -5.82 -1.86 9.40
CA MET A 87 -5.67 -1.20 8.11
C MET A 87 -7.03 -0.88 7.48
N SER A 88 -8.01 -1.78 7.59
CA SER A 88 -9.37 -1.52 7.13
C SER A 88 -10.03 -0.39 7.92
N GLY A 89 -9.87 -0.38 9.24
CA GLY A 89 -10.37 0.67 10.12
C GLY A 89 -9.80 2.05 9.76
N SER A 90 -8.47 2.15 9.66
CA SER A 90 -7.81 3.42 9.29
C SER A 90 -8.19 3.88 7.89
N MET A 91 -8.36 2.97 6.93
CA MET A 91 -8.80 3.33 5.58
C MET A 91 -10.24 3.89 5.58
N ASN A 92 -11.14 3.30 6.37
CA ASN A 92 -12.50 3.79 6.53
C ASN A 92 -12.56 5.18 7.19
N GLU A 93 -11.68 5.45 8.15
CA GLU A 93 -11.54 6.78 8.74
C GLU A 93 -11.09 7.81 7.72
N VAL A 94 -10.09 7.49 6.90
CA VAL A 94 -9.62 8.37 5.82
C VAL A 94 -10.74 8.65 4.81
N PHE A 95 -11.49 7.63 4.39
CA PHE A 95 -12.64 7.82 3.51
C PHE A 95 -13.71 8.71 4.12
N SER A 96 -13.99 8.55 5.41
CA SER A 96 -14.96 9.37 6.13
C SER A 96 -14.54 10.83 6.20
N LEU A 97 -13.26 11.09 6.47
CA LEU A 97 -12.69 12.44 6.49
C LEU A 97 -12.72 13.08 5.09
N LEU A 98 -12.37 12.33 4.05
CA LEU A 98 -12.43 12.80 2.66
C LEU A 98 -13.86 13.15 2.25
N ALA A 99 -14.82 12.28 2.56
CA ALA A 99 -16.24 12.53 2.27
C ALA A 99 -16.75 13.79 2.96
N LEU A 100 -16.42 13.98 4.25
CA LEU A 100 -16.78 15.18 4.99
C LEU A 100 -16.13 16.45 4.41
N HIS A 101 -14.85 16.35 4.03
CA HIS A 101 -14.13 17.49 3.45
C HIS A 101 -14.73 17.91 2.12
N LEU A 102 -15.02 16.95 1.22
CA LEU A 102 -15.65 17.21 -0.07
C LEU A 102 -17.05 17.81 0.11
N ASP A 103 -17.85 17.31 1.04
CA ASP A 103 -19.17 17.87 1.31
C ASP A 103 -19.10 19.33 1.79
N ASN A 104 -18.14 19.63 2.69
CA ASN A 104 -17.91 21.00 3.14
C ASN A 104 -17.42 21.92 2.01
N GLN A 105 -16.54 21.44 1.13
CA GLN A 105 -16.09 22.21 -0.04
C GLN A 105 -17.23 22.50 -1.01
N MET A 106 -18.05 21.49 -1.31
CA MET A 106 -19.22 21.65 -2.19
C MET A 106 -20.24 22.61 -1.60
N ARG A 107 -20.46 22.55 -0.28
CA ARG A 107 -21.34 23.49 0.42
C ARG A 107 -20.81 24.92 0.37
N GLY A 108 -19.53 25.11 0.66
CA GLY A 108 -18.88 26.42 0.59
C GLY A 108 -18.91 27.02 -0.82
N LEU A 109 -18.71 26.19 -1.86
CA LEU A 109 -18.84 26.62 -3.24
C LEU A 109 -20.28 27.06 -3.58
N ASN A 110 -21.27 26.29 -3.15
CA ASN A 110 -22.68 26.59 -3.40
C ASN A 110 -23.11 27.89 -2.69
N GLU A 111 -22.67 28.09 -1.45
CA GLU A 111 -22.87 29.33 -0.70
C GLU A 111 -22.17 30.52 -1.39
N GLY A 112 -20.94 30.33 -1.85
CA GLY A 112 -20.19 31.32 -2.63
C GLY A 112 -20.91 31.74 -3.92
N CYS A 113 -21.42 30.77 -4.67
CA CYS A 113 -22.23 31.04 -5.87
C CYS A 113 -23.53 31.78 -5.52
N ALA A 114 -24.22 31.40 -4.44
CA ALA A 114 -25.43 32.07 -4.00
C ALA A 114 -25.16 33.53 -3.60
N MET A 115 -24.07 33.79 -2.88
CA MET A 115 -23.64 35.14 -2.53
C MET A 115 -23.28 35.97 -3.76
N ALA A 116 -22.50 35.42 -4.70
CA ALA A 116 -22.14 36.10 -5.93
C ALA A 116 -23.37 36.46 -6.78
N LEU A 117 -24.34 35.55 -6.90
CA LEU A 117 -25.60 35.82 -7.57
C LEU A 117 -26.41 36.93 -6.90
N GLU A 118 -26.44 36.97 -5.57
CA GLU A 118 -27.15 38.02 -4.84
C GLU A 118 -26.43 39.37 -4.94
N GLU A 119 -25.09 39.37 -4.98
CA GLU A 119 -24.29 40.56 -5.24
C GLU A 119 -24.54 41.11 -6.64
N ILE A 120 -24.56 40.24 -7.67
CA ILE A 120 -24.93 40.62 -9.03
C ILE A 120 -26.33 41.24 -9.01
N ARG A 121 -27.34 40.54 -8.48
CA ARG A 121 -28.73 41.06 -8.36
C ARG A 121 -28.82 42.39 -7.63
N SER A 122 -28.04 42.57 -6.57
CA SER A 122 -27.96 43.83 -5.81
C SER A 122 -27.34 44.94 -6.67
N SER A 123 -26.26 44.64 -7.40
CA SER A 123 -25.64 45.56 -8.35
C SER A 123 -26.61 45.93 -9.47
N GLU A 124 -27.42 44.99 -9.97
CA GLU A 124 -28.41 45.27 -11.01
C GLU A 124 -29.53 46.18 -10.54
N ARG A 125 -30.01 45.99 -9.30
CA ARG A 125 -31.01 46.89 -8.70
C ARG A 125 -30.46 48.31 -8.54
N LYS A 126 -29.18 48.46 -8.17
CA LYS A 126 -28.52 49.77 -8.03
C LYS A 126 -28.25 50.43 -9.39
N GLN A 127 -27.80 49.65 -10.36
CA GLN A 127 -27.47 50.10 -11.71
C GLN A 127 -28.69 50.14 -12.65
N GLY A 128 -29.85 49.61 -12.27
CA GLY A 128 -31.13 49.79 -12.99
C GLY A 128 -31.56 51.26 -13.11
N THR A 129 -30.84 52.16 -12.46
CA THR A 129 -30.92 53.63 -12.60
C THR A 129 -29.99 54.21 -13.68
N VAL A 130 -29.00 53.47 -14.20
CA VAL A 130 -28.02 53.92 -15.22
C VAL A 130 -27.58 52.76 -16.16
N GLY A 131 -27.83 52.89 -17.47
CA GLY A 131 -27.71 51.86 -18.50
C GLY A 131 -26.53 50.87 -18.42
N LEU A 132 -26.85 49.57 -18.50
CA LEU A 132 -26.10 48.48 -17.86
C LEU A 132 -25.48 47.41 -18.78
N PHE A 133 -25.57 47.56 -20.10
CA PHE A 133 -25.27 46.45 -20.99
C PHE A 133 -23.77 46.26 -21.26
N GLY A 134 -22.95 47.31 -21.15
CA GLY A 134 -21.51 47.26 -21.46
C GLY A 134 -20.62 46.79 -20.30
N GLN A 135 -20.96 47.16 -19.06
CA GLN A 135 -20.10 46.89 -17.90
C GLN A 135 -20.20 45.44 -17.40
N ARG A 136 -21.38 44.82 -17.52
CA ARG A 136 -21.59 43.41 -17.12
C ARG A 136 -20.87 42.42 -18.00
N PHE A 137 -20.82 42.68 -19.30
CA PHE A 137 -20.18 41.75 -20.24
C PHE A 137 -18.67 41.66 -19.96
N ASN A 138 -18.03 42.80 -19.67
CA ASN A 138 -16.60 42.83 -19.34
C ASN A 138 -16.30 42.16 -17.99
N LEU A 139 -17.11 42.39 -16.95
CA LEU A 139 -16.88 41.74 -15.65
C LEU A 139 -17.02 40.20 -15.73
N THR A 140 -17.95 39.72 -16.55
CA THR A 140 -18.16 38.29 -16.77
C THR A 140 -17.01 37.67 -17.56
N LEU A 141 -16.47 38.40 -18.54
CA LEU A 141 -15.29 37.99 -19.30
C LEU A 141 -14.03 37.96 -18.43
N ASP A 142 -13.83 38.96 -17.57
CA ASP A 142 -12.66 39.03 -16.68
C ASP A 142 -12.68 37.88 -15.67
N MET A 143 -13.85 37.54 -15.08
CA MET A 143 -13.99 36.36 -14.21
C MET A 143 -13.74 35.05 -14.96
N LEU A 144 -14.21 34.94 -16.21
CA LEU A 144 -13.97 33.75 -17.04
C LEU A 144 -12.49 33.57 -17.35
N GLU A 145 -11.77 34.67 -17.62
CA GLU A 145 -10.34 34.65 -17.87
C GLU A 145 -9.56 34.29 -16.58
N GLU A 146 -9.99 34.78 -15.42
CA GLU A 146 -9.40 34.44 -14.13
C GLU A 146 -9.58 32.95 -13.78
N ILE A 147 -10.77 32.40 -14.00
CA ILE A 147 -11.04 30.96 -13.82
C ILE A 147 -10.18 30.12 -14.78
N ARG A 148 -10.01 30.58 -16.03
CA ARG A 148 -9.18 29.91 -17.02
C ARG A 148 -7.71 29.86 -16.58
N GLU A 149 -7.17 30.96 -16.09
CA GLU A 149 -5.78 31.02 -15.59
C GLU A 149 -5.59 30.14 -14.35
N GLN A 150 -6.55 30.10 -13.44
CA GLN A 150 -6.51 29.21 -12.28
C GLN A 150 -6.49 27.73 -12.68
N LEU A 151 -7.32 27.33 -13.64
CA LEU A 151 -7.33 25.97 -14.17
C LEU A 151 -6.01 25.60 -14.86
N LEU A 152 -5.44 26.50 -15.65
CA LEU A 152 -4.15 26.27 -16.30
C LEU A 152 -3.01 26.14 -15.29
N SER A 153 -3.02 26.96 -14.24
CA SER A 153 -2.06 26.89 -13.14
C SER A 153 -2.15 25.56 -12.40
N PHE A 154 -3.37 25.10 -12.09
CA PHE A 154 -3.60 23.80 -11.44
C PHE A 154 -3.11 22.62 -12.30
N ILE A 155 -3.41 22.64 -13.60
CA ILE A 155 -2.94 21.60 -14.54
C ILE A 155 -1.41 21.58 -14.60
N ASN A 156 -0.76 22.74 -14.65
CA ASN A 156 0.69 22.82 -14.64
C ASN A 156 1.28 22.31 -13.33
N MET A 157 0.67 22.62 -12.18
CA MET A 157 1.08 22.09 -10.88
C MET A 157 1.00 20.56 -10.84
N LEU A 158 -0.11 19.98 -11.31
CA LEU A 158 -0.27 18.53 -11.41
C LEU A 158 0.77 17.91 -12.35
N ARG A 159 1.02 18.55 -13.50
CA ARG A 159 2.03 18.09 -14.46
C ARG A 159 3.43 18.12 -13.86
N THR A 160 3.78 19.18 -13.15
CA THR A 160 5.09 19.30 -12.47
C THR A 160 5.24 18.25 -11.37
N ALA A 161 4.21 18.06 -10.53
CA ALA A 161 4.23 17.03 -9.50
C ALA A 161 4.38 15.63 -10.13
N TYR A 162 3.62 15.34 -11.18
CA TYR A 162 3.72 14.07 -11.90
C TYR A 162 5.12 13.85 -12.50
N SER A 163 5.70 14.86 -13.14
CA SER A 163 7.08 14.78 -13.64
C SER A 163 8.10 14.54 -12.52
N GLN A 164 7.95 15.17 -11.35
CA GLN A 164 8.83 14.95 -10.21
C GLN A 164 8.73 13.53 -9.63
N PHE A 165 7.55 12.92 -9.66
CA PHE A 165 7.36 11.56 -9.12
C PHE A 165 7.76 10.45 -10.09
N PHE A 166 7.78 10.72 -11.40
CA PHE A 166 7.87 9.66 -12.42
C PHE A 166 8.94 9.89 -13.51
N GLN A 167 9.81 10.91 -13.38
CA GLN A 167 10.90 11.16 -14.34
C GLN A 167 12.32 11.11 -13.74
N ASP A 168 12.48 10.76 -12.46
CA ASP A 168 13.79 10.37 -11.91
C ASP A 168 13.96 8.83 -12.02
N ASP A 169 14.27 8.36 -13.24
CA ASP A 169 14.93 7.08 -13.55
C ASP A 169 15.73 7.23 -14.87
#